data_AF-M0ZLA9-F1
#
_entry.id   AF-M0ZLA9-F1
#
_cell.length_a   1.000
_cell.length_b   1.000
_cell.length_c   1.000
_cell.angle_alpha   90.00
_cell.angle_beta   90.00
_cell.angle_gamma   90.00
#
_symmetry.space_group_name_H-M   'P 1'
#
loop_
_entity.id
_entity.type
_entity.pdbx_description
1 polymer ?
#
loop_
_entity_poly.entity_id
_entity_poly.type
_entity_poly.pdbx_seq_one_letter_code
_entity_poly.pdbx_strand_id
1 'polypeptide(L)' 'MDQNKDDDKSYETQLLIDMLMMVILSGKERSQQEWAKLFFDAGYSDYKIIPILGLRCVIEVYP' A
#
# COMPACT_ATOMS: atom_id res chain seq x y z
N MET A 1 -14.82 2.54 -22.51
CA MET A 1 -13.94 3.73 -22.37
C MET A 1 -14.26 4.34 -21.01
N ASP A 2 -13.25 4.82 -20.27
CA ASP A 2 -13.29 5.28 -18.86
C ASP A 2 -12.88 4.26 -17.77
N GLN A 3 -11.81 3.47 -17.99
CA GLN A 3 -11.10 2.77 -16.89
C GLN A 3 -9.77 3.43 -16.50
N ASN A 4 -9.39 4.57 -17.09
CA ASN A 4 -8.06 5.17 -16.91
C ASN A 4 -8.02 6.45 -16.07
N LYS A 5 -9.16 7.05 -15.70
CA LYS A 5 -9.19 8.35 -14.99
C LYS A 5 -9.29 8.22 -13.47
N ASP A 6 -9.95 7.18 -12.98
CA ASP A 6 -10.14 6.98 -11.54
C ASP A 6 -8.91 6.35 -10.89
N ASP A 7 -8.21 5.46 -11.59
CA ASP A 7 -6.92 4.91 -11.15
C ASP A 7 -5.85 6.01 -11.02
N ASP A 8 -5.79 6.93 -11.98
CA ASP A 8 -4.81 8.04 -12.00
C ASP A 8 -5.01 9.01 -10.82
N LYS A 9 -6.25 9.40 -10.53
CA LYS A 9 -6.59 10.22 -9.35
C LYS A 9 -6.31 9.50 -8.03
N SER A 10 -6.55 8.19 -7.99
CA SER A 10 -6.28 7.38 -6.79
C SER A 10 -4.78 7.33 -6.49
N TYR A 11 -3.95 7.24 -7.53
CA TYR A 11 -2.49 7.23 -7.43
C TYR A 11 -1.93 8.58 -6.97
N GLU A 12 -2.38 9.70 -7.57
CA GLU A 12 -2.00 11.04 -7.10
C GLU A 12 -2.34 11.24 -5.62
N THR A 13 -3.49 10.75 -5.19
CA THR A 13 -3.92 10.88 -3.78
C THR A 13 -3.06 10.02 -2.85
N GLN A 14 -2.64 8.82 -3.25
CA GLN A 14 -1.69 8.01 -2.48
C GLN A 14 -0.35 8.73 -2.30
N LEU A 15 0.18 9.36 -3.36
CA LEU A 15 1.41 10.16 -3.27
C LEU A 15 1.28 11.36 -2.34
N LEU A 16 0.13 12.04 -2.36
CA LEU A 16 -0.15 13.14 -1.42
C LEU A 16 -0.18 12.65 0.02
N ILE A 17 -0.78 11.48 0.29
CA ILE A 17 -0.79 10.88 1.62
C ILE A 17 0.62 10.46 2.04
N ASP A 18 1.42 9.83 1.17
CA ASP A 18 2.82 9.48 1.49
C ASP A 18 3.64 10.72 1.86
N MET A 19 3.50 11.82 1.11
CA MET A 19 4.10 13.10 1.45
C MET A 19 3.63 13.63 2.81
N LEU A 20 2.33 13.54 3.09
CA LEU A 20 1.75 13.94 4.36
C LEU A 20 2.33 13.13 5.53
N MET A 21 2.47 11.81 5.38
CA MET A 21 3.05 10.92 6.38
C MET A 21 4.52 11.22 6.63
N MET A 22 5.28 11.55 5.58
CA MET A 22 6.68 12.00 5.71
C MET A 22 6.79 13.29 6.51
N VAL A 23 5.93 14.27 6.25
CA VAL A 23 5.99 15.58 6.91
C VAL A 23 5.49 15.52 8.35
N ILE A 24 4.37 14.87 8.62
CA ILE A 24 3.71 14.89 9.94
C ILE A 24 4.30 13.85 10.89
N LEU A 25 4.59 12.65 10.38
CA LEU A 25 4.94 11.49 11.21
C LEU A 25 6.38 11.01 10.99
N SER A 26 7.15 11.64 10.09
CA SER A 26 8.45 11.12 9.62
C SER A 26 8.34 9.66 9.12
N GLY A 27 7.15 9.28 8.63
CA GLY A 27 6.84 7.94 8.15
C GLY A 27 6.81 7.89 6.63
N LYS A 28 6.84 6.67 6.07
CA LYS A 28 6.73 6.44 4.62
C LYS A 28 5.76 5.28 4.40
N GLU A 29 4.84 5.42 3.45
CA GLU A 29 4.03 4.30 3.00
C GLU A 29 4.89 3.29 2.23
N ARG A 30 4.64 2.00 2.45
CA ARG A 30 5.37 0.92 1.78
C ARG A 30 4.62 0.46 0.54
N SER A 31 5.38 0.26 -0.53
CA SER A 31 4.92 -0.46 -1.71
C SER A 31 4.64 -1.93 -1.39
N GLN A 32 3.86 -2.58 -2.26
CA GLN A 32 3.60 -4.02 -2.17
C GLN A 32 4.89 -4.85 -2.16
N GLN A 33 5.93 -4.42 -2.88
CA GLN A 33 7.21 -5.13 -2.94
C GLN A 33 7.99 -5.04 -1.61
N GLU A 34 7.99 -3.86 -0.98
CA GLU A 34 8.60 -3.67 0.34
C GLU A 34 7.87 -4.50 1.40
N TRP A 35 6.54 -4.57 1.33
CA TRP A 35 5.74 -5.45 2.20
C TRP A 35 6.05 -6.93 1.96
N ALA A 36 6.04 -7.39 0.70
CA ALA A 36 6.34 -8.77 0.36
C ALA A 36 7.72 -9.20 0.89
N LYS A 37 8.74 -8.38 0.65
CA LYS A 37 10.09 -8.61 1.16
C LYS A 37 10.09 -8.74 2.69
N LEU A 38 9.41 -7.84 3.39
CA LEU A 38 9.34 -7.87 4.85
C LEU A 38 8.69 -9.15 5.38
N PHE A 39 7.62 -9.64 4.74
CA PHE A 39 6.95 -10.86 5.16
C PHE A 39 7.81 -12.11 4.91
N PHE A 40 8.40 -12.24 3.72
CA PHE A 40 9.27 -13.39 3.43
C PHE A 40 10.54 -13.38 4.27
N ASP A 41 11.16 -12.21 4.50
CA ASP A 41 12.33 -12.08 5.37
C ASP A 41 11.99 -12.43 6.84
N ALA A 42 10.73 -12.24 7.26
CA ALA A 42 10.23 -12.63 8.58
C ALA A 42 9.82 -14.11 8.68
N GLY A 43 9.89 -14.88 7.59
CA GLY A 43 9.63 -16.32 7.55
C GLY A 43 8.18 -16.72 7.28
N TYR A 44 7.34 -15.80 6.83
CA TYR A 44 5.97 -16.10 6.39
C TYR A 44 5.96 -16.73 4.99
N SER A 45 5.03 -17.64 4.74
CA SER A 45 4.93 -18.39 3.48
C SER A 45 4.16 -17.67 2.37
N ASP A 46 3.18 -16.84 2.73
CA ASP A 46 2.35 -16.12 1.76
C ASP A 46 1.67 -14.88 2.37
N TYR A 47 1.10 -14.03 1.51
CA TYR A 47 0.32 -12.88 1.93
C TYR A 47 -0.76 -12.52 0.90
N LYS A 48 -1.82 -11.86 1.36
CA LYS A 48 -2.91 -11.37 0.52
C LYS A 48 -3.24 -9.92 0.87
N ILE A 49 -3.31 -9.09 -0.16
CA ILE A 49 -3.71 -7.67 -0.04
C ILE A 49 -5.18 -7.55 -0.42
N ILE A 50 -5.98 -6.94 0.45
CA ILE A 50 -7.41 -6.70 0.25
C ILE A 50 -7.65 -5.19 0.30
N PRO A 51 -8.05 -4.55 -0.81
CA PRO A 51 -8.44 -3.13 -0.81
C PRO A 51 -9.84 -3.00 -0.23
N ILE A 52 -9.98 -2.35 0.93
CA ILE A 52 -11.28 -2.27 1.64
C ILE A 52 -11.64 -0.87 2.13
N LEU A 53 -10.68 0.06 2.18
CA LEU A 53 -10.83 1.36 2.85
C LEU A 53 -10.34 2.50 1.95
N GLY A 54 -10.82 2.54 0.70
CA GLY A 54 -10.39 3.52 -0.29
C GLY A 54 -8.90 3.35 -0.62
N LEU A 55 -8.07 4.31 -0.16
CA LEU A 55 -6.62 4.30 -0.38
C LEU A 55 -5.86 3.30 0.52
N ARG A 56 -6.54 2.72 1.52
CA ARG A 56 -5.94 1.75 2.45
C ARG A 56 -6.30 0.32 2.09
N CYS A 57 -5.38 -0.58 2.39
CA CYS A 57 -5.57 -2.02 2.27
C CYS A 57 -5.41 -2.71 3.63
N VAL A 58 -6.01 -3.90 3.74
CA VAL A 58 -5.69 -4.88 4.78
C VAL A 58 -4.77 -5.91 4.17
N ILE A 59 -3.78 -6.34 4.94
CA ILE A 59 -2.84 -7.38 4.54
C ILE A 59 -3.03 -8.57 5.46
N GLU A 60 -3.44 -9.69 4.90
CA GLU A 60 -3.45 -10.99 5.57
C GLU A 60 -2.09 -11.66 5.31
N VAL A 61 -1.42 -12.13 6.36
CA VAL A 61 -0.10 -12.77 6.26
C VAL A 61 -0.23 -14.19 6.82
N TYR A 62 0.30 -15.17 6.09
CA TYR A 62 0.15 -16.59 6.38
C TYR A 62 1.48 -17.19 6.85
N PRO A 63 1.48 -18.03 7.92
CA PRO A 63 2.69 -18.70 8.41
C PRO A 63 3.42 -19.47 7.31
#